data_AF-A0A3B1AAM1-F1
#
_entry.id   AF-A0A3B1AAM1-F1
#
_cell.length_a   1.000
_cell.length_b   1.000
_cell.length_c   1.000
_cell.angle_alpha   90.00
_cell.angle_beta   90.00
_cell.angle_gamma   90.00
#
_symmetry.space_group_name_H-M   'P 1'
#
loop_
_entity.id
_entity.type
_entity.pdbx_description
1 polymer ?
#
loop_
_entity_poly.entity_id
_entity_poly.type
_entity_poly.pdbx_seq_one_letter_code
_entity_poly.pdbx_strand_id
1 'polypeptide(L)'
;QENQQWLIVGGGTLLLLSLLALAQRTRRQHRANSTTDGKATSPDAERQDPPNRKSVLRDLEQACRANDRDAAARALLNLGHTYWPDDAPRSLDALAARIEKGQAQTYALDRSLYAADRTDWQGDALWDAFRHGLQEQKVTVQTRDDGLKPLYPNSL
;
A
#
# COMPACT_ATOMS: atom_id res chain seq x y z
N GLN A 1 -22.39 -9.22 -46.05
CA GLN A 1 -21.66 -10.20 -45.23
C GLN A 1 -20.21 -9.79 -45.24
N GLU A 2 -19.76 -8.98 -44.30
CA GLU A 2 -18.34 -8.67 -44.07
C GLU A 2 -18.32 -7.80 -42.79
N ASN A 3 -17.34 -8.00 -41.90
CA ASN A 3 -17.08 -7.25 -40.65
C ASN A 3 -17.41 -7.94 -39.30
N GLN A 4 -17.07 -9.23 -39.14
CA GLN A 4 -17.00 -9.88 -37.81
C GLN A 4 -15.64 -10.51 -37.46
N GLN A 5 -14.55 -10.20 -38.17
CA GLN A 5 -13.25 -10.87 -37.96
C GLN A 5 -12.24 -10.14 -37.04
N TRP A 6 -12.54 -8.94 -36.52
CA TRP A 6 -11.56 -8.20 -35.69
C TRP A 6 -11.62 -8.45 -34.17
N LEU A 7 -12.53 -9.29 -33.68
CA LEU A 7 -12.65 -9.53 -32.23
C LEU A 7 -11.77 -10.68 -31.69
N ILE A 8 -11.10 -11.47 -32.54
CA ILE A 8 -10.34 -12.64 -32.08
C ILE A 8 -8.83 -12.32 -31.87
N VAL A 9 -8.29 -11.27 -32.48
CA VAL A 9 -6.87 -10.88 -32.31
C VAL A 9 -6.62 -10.16 -30.97
N GLY A 10 -7.67 -9.60 -30.35
CA GLY A 10 -7.56 -8.92 -29.05
C GLY A 10 -7.40 -9.88 -27.85
N GLY A 11 -7.90 -11.11 -27.94
CA GLY A 11 -7.90 -12.05 -26.81
C GLY A 11 -6.52 -12.62 -26.49
N GLY A 12 -5.77 -13.02 -27.54
CA GLY A 12 -4.44 -13.61 -27.38
C GLY A 12 -3.38 -12.61 -26.93
N THR A 13 -3.48 -11.36 -27.38
CA THR A 13 -2.56 -10.29 -26.98
C THR A 13 -2.80 -9.82 -25.55
N LEU A 14 -4.07 -9.73 -25.12
CA LEU A 14 -4.41 -9.50 -23.71
C LEU A 14 -3.87 -10.61 -22.81
N LEU A 15 -4.08 -11.89 -23.16
CA LEU A 15 -3.56 -13.01 -22.37
C LEU A 15 -2.03 -13.05 -22.33
N LEU A 16 -1.35 -12.78 -23.45
CA LEU A 16 0.11 -12.70 -23.50
C LEU A 16 0.63 -11.55 -22.67
N LEU A 17 0.03 -10.36 -22.74
CA LEU A 17 0.43 -9.21 -21.91
C LEU A 17 0.14 -9.45 -20.43
N SER A 18 -0.97 -10.10 -20.09
CA SER A 18 -1.28 -10.51 -18.71
C SER A 18 -0.30 -11.56 -18.19
N LEU A 19 0.06 -12.57 -18.99
CA LEU A 19 1.07 -13.58 -18.64
C LEU A 19 2.47 -12.97 -18.55
N LEU A 20 2.84 -12.06 -19.47
CA LEU A 20 4.11 -11.36 -19.42
C LEU A 20 4.16 -10.42 -18.21
N ALA A 21 3.06 -9.72 -17.87
CA ALA A 21 2.97 -8.89 -16.68
C ALA A 21 3.06 -9.73 -15.41
N LEU A 22 2.43 -10.91 -15.36
CA LEU A 22 2.56 -11.85 -14.25
C LEU A 22 4.01 -12.39 -14.14
N ALA A 23 4.64 -12.72 -15.26
CA ALA A 23 6.03 -13.18 -15.32
C ALA A 23 7.04 -12.06 -14.97
N GLN A 24 6.77 -10.81 -15.34
CA GLN A 24 7.58 -9.67 -14.93
C GLN A 24 7.39 -9.34 -13.45
N ARG A 25 6.18 -9.56 -12.90
CA ARG A 25 5.91 -9.44 -11.46
C ARG A 25 6.58 -10.52 -10.64
N THR A 26 6.53 -11.78 -11.06
CA THR A 26 7.28 -12.85 -10.37
C THR A 26 8.78 -12.63 -10.48
N ARG A 27 9.30 -12.19 -11.64
CA ARG A 27 10.72 -11.83 -11.78
C ARG A 27 11.14 -10.64 -10.90
N ARG A 28 10.27 -9.64 -10.71
CA ARG A 28 10.55 -8.51 -9.79
C ARG A 28 10.47 -8.94 -8.32
N GLN A 29 9.51 -9.79 -7.96
CA GLN A 29 9.37 -10.34 -6.60
C GLN A 29 10.57 -11.21 -6.20
N HIS A 30 11.11 -12.01 -7.13
CA HIS A 30 12.31 -12.80 -6.87
C HIS A 30 13.61 -11.98 -6.76
N ARG A 31 13.59 -10.68 -7.06
CA ARG A 31 14.77 -9.80 -6.92
C ARG A 31 14.83 -9.06 -5.58
N ALA A 32 13.77 -9.12 -4.77
CA ALA A 32 13.71 -8.46 -3.45
C ALA A 32 14.28 -9.31 -2.29
N ASN A 33 14.63 -10.58 -2.55
CA ASN A 33 15.23 -11.47 -1.55
C ASN A 33 16.73 -11.70 -1.75
N SER A 34 17.41 -10.86 -2.52
CA SER A 34 18.87 -10.83 -2.58
C SER A 34 19.40 -9.97 -1.43
N THR A 35 19.48 -10.57 -0.24
CA THR A 35 20.25 -10.06 0.88
C THR A 35 21.72 -9.95 0.47
N THR A 36 22.36 -8.81 0.81
CA THR A 36 23.81 -8.62 1.03
C THR A 36 24.78 -9.15 -0.04
N ASP A 37 25.37 -8.24 -0.83
CA ASP A 37 26.82 -7.93 -0.82
C ASP A 37 27.15 -6.82 -1.85
N GLY A 38 28.19 -6.01 -1.61
CA GLY A 38 28.82 -5.23 -2.69
C GLY A 38 28.70 -3.69 -2.66
N LYS A 39 29.27 -3.06 -1.63
CA LYS A 39 30.26 -1.95 -1.72
C LYS A 39 30.06 -0.87 -2.81
N ALA A 40 29.62 0.32 -2.40
CA ALA A 40 30.17 1.58 -2.88
C ALA A 40 29.95 2.70 -1.85
N THR A 41 31.03 3.06 -1.17
CA THR A 41 31.22 4.23 -0.33
C THR A 41 30.77 5.50 -1.05
N SER A 42 29.90 6.29 -0.43
CA SER A 42 29.85 7.74 -0.65
C SER A 42 29.47 8.43 0.67
N PRO A 43 30.22 9.43 1.13
CA PRO A 43 29.96 10.17 2.35
C PRO A 43 28.94 11.28 2.07
N ASP A 44 27.65 10.93 2.06
CA ASP A 44 26.55 11.88 2.26
C ASP A 44 25.54 11.23 3.22
N ALA A 45 25.98 11.11 4.47
CA ALA A 45 25.17 10.69 5.59
C ALA A 45 24.62 11.95 6.26
N GLU A 46 23.56 12.56 5.71
CA GLU A 46 22.79 13.57 6.46
C GLU A 46 21.27 13.59 6.14
N ARG A 47 20.75 12.83 5.15
CA ARG A 47 19.29 12.64 5.01
C ARG A 47 18.91 11.24 4.54
N GLN A 48 19.24 10.25 5.36
CA GLN A 48 18.74 8.89 5.15
C GLN A 48 17.28 8.79 5.64
N ASP A 49 16.34 9.25 4.81
CA ASP A 49 15.02 8.61 4.80
C ASP A 49 15.28 7.14 4.41
N PRO A 50 14.83 6.15 5.19
CA PRO A 50 15.21 4.76 4.96
C PRO A 50 14.92 4.39 3.50
N PRO A 51 15.92 3.91 2.73
CA PRO A 51 15.85 3.76 1.27
C PRO A 51 14.67 2.90 0.78
N ASN A 52 14.06 2.15 1.69
CA ASN A 52 12.90 1.32 1.46
C ASN A 52 11.60 2.15 1.25
N ARG A 53 11.37 3.24 2.00
CA ARG A 53 10.08 3.96 1.98
C ARG A 53 9.75 4.58 0.62
N LYS A 54 10.68 5.35 0.07
CA LYS A 54 10.51 5.96 -1.27
C LYS A 54 10.36 4.91 -2.36
N SER A 55 11.02 3.77 -2.22
CA SER A 55 10.93 2.66 -3.18
C SER A 55 9.53 2.04 -3.15
N VAL A 56 9.01 1.75 -1.95
CA VAL A 56 7.66 1.20 -1.77
C VAL A 56 6.57 2.18 -2.23
N LEU A 57 6.74 3.49 -2.01
CA LEU A 57 5.82 4.50 -2.54
C LEU A 57 5.82 4.54 -4.08
N ARG A 58 6.98 4.40 -4.73
CA ARG A 58 7.04 4.32 -6.19
C ARG A 58 6.39 3.05 -6.73
N ASP A 59 6.56 1.93 -6.04
CA ASP A 59 5.88 0.68 -6.42
C ASP A 59 4.36 0.83 -6.30
N LEU A 60 3.88 1.51 -5.26
CA LEU A 60 2.47 1.85 -5.11
C LEU A 60 1.99 2.76 -6.25
N GLU A 61 2.72 3.82 -6.58
CA GLU A 61 2.39 4.71 -7.70
C GLU A 61 2.30 3.94 -9.03
N GLN A 62 3.27 3.08 -9.31
CA GLN A 62 3.31 2.31 -10.54
C GLN A 62 2.14 1.33 -10.62
N ALA A 63 1.78 0.68 -9.52
CA ALA A 63 0.62 -0.20 -9.44
C ALA A 63 -0.70 0.57 -9.63
N CYS A 64 -0.82 1.74 -9.02
CA CYS A 64 -1.97 2.64 -9.17
C CYS A 64 -2.13 3.12 -10.62
N ARG A 65 -1.07 3.59 -11.27
CA ARG A 65 -1.09 4.02 -12.68
C ARG A 65 -1.40 2.89 -13.66
N ALA A 66 -0.98 1.67 -13.35
CA ALA A 66 -1.35 0.49 -14.13
C ALA A 66 -2.79 0.02 -13.87
N ASN A 67 -3.52 0.70 -12.97
CA ASN A 67 -4.82 0.31 -12.46
C ASN A 67 -4.87 -1.16 -12.04
N ASP A 68 -3.82 -1.60 -11.34
CA ASP A 68 -3.67 -2.99 -10.95
C ASP A 68 -3.95 -3.21 -9.47
N ARG A 69 -5.09 -3.85 -9.20
CA ARG A 69 -5.63 -4.07 -7.85
C ARG A 69 -4.69 -4.93 -7.00
N ASP A 70 -4.26 -6.09 -7.51
CA ASP A 70 -3.39 -7.02 -6.80
C ASP A 70 -2.03 -6.40 -6.45
N ALA A 71 -1.43 -5.68 -7.41
CA ALA A 71 -0.16 -5.00 -7.19
C ALA A 71 -0.31 -3.83 -6.20
N ALA A 72 -1.39 -3.05 -6.30
CA ALA A 72 -1.66 -1.94 -5.40
C ALA A 72 -1.88 -2.42 -3.96
N ALA A 73 -2.61 -3.52 -3.78
CA ALA A 73 -2.85 -4.13 -2.48
C ALA A 73 -1.55 -4.56 -1.78
N ARG A 74 -0.68 -5.27 -2.52
CA ARG A 74 0.63 -5.71 -2.00
C ARG A 74 1.54 -4.52 -1.67
N ALA A 75 1.60 -3.53 -2.56
CA ALA A 75 2.40 -2.33 -2.33
C ALA A 75 1.90 -1.54 -1.11
N LEU A 76 0.59 -1.43 -0.91
CA LEU A 76 0.01 -0.74 0.23
C LEU A 76 0.29 -1.47 1.55
N LEU A 77 0.21 -2.81 1.57
CA LEU A 77 0.60 -3.59 2.75
C LEU A 77 2.09 -3.45 3.06
N ASN A 78 2.95 -3.52 2.05
CA ASN A 78 4.39 -3.30 2.24
C ASN A 78 4.65 -1.88 2.77
N LEU A 79 3.90 -0.89 2.29
CA LEU A 79 3.98 0.47 2.82
C LEU A 79 3.59 0.51 4.30
N GLY A 80 2.52 -0.20 4.69
CA GLY A 80 2.16 -0.41 6.09
C GLY A 80 3.28 -1.04 6.92
N HIS A 81 3.99 -2.04 6.39
CA HIS A 81 5.12 -2.68 7.09
C HIS A 81 6.28 -1.70 7.34
N THR A 82 6.48 -0.72 6.46
CA THR A 82 7.48 0.34 6.68
C THR A 82 7.09 1.36 7.73
N TYR A 83 5.79 1.52 8.04
CA TYR A 83 5.29 2.43 9.07
C TYR A 83 5.16 1.73 10.43
N TRP A 84 4.71 0.48 10.44
CA TRP A 84 4.55 -0.33 11.65
C TRP A 84 5.39 -1.62 11.57
N PRO A 85 6.71 -1.55 11.78
CA PRO A 85 7.57 -2.73 11.69
C PRO A 85 7.32 -3.76 12.79
N ASP A 86 6.90 -3.32 13.98
CA ASP A 86 6.63 -4.20 15.14
C ASP A 86 5.24 -4.87 15.05
N ASP A 87 4.25 -4.12 14.57
CA ASP A 87 2.86 -4.57 14.49
C ASP A 87 2.28 -4.29 13.10
N ALA A 88 2.85 -4.99 12.12
CA ALA A 88 2.56 -4.74 10.71
C ALA A 88 1.15 -5.23 10.31
N PRO A 89 0.35 -4.42 9.61
CA PRO A 89 -0.97 -4.86 9.15
C PRO A 89 -0.84 -6.01 8.15
N ARG A 90 -1.55 -7.11 8.42
CA ARG A 90 -1.60 -8.31 7.54
C ARG A 90 -2.68 -8.25 6.46
N SER A 91 -3.58 -7.27 6.55
CA SER A 91 -4.76 -7.16 5.68
C SER A 91 -5.06 -5.70 5.39
N LEU A 92 -5.70 -5.43 4.24
CA LEU A 92 -6.08 -4.08 3.83
C LEU A 92 -7.07 -3.46 4.81
N ASP A 93 -8.00 -4.25 5.35
CA ASP A 93 -8.94 -3.86 6.38
C ASP A 93 -8.22 -3.38 7.67
N ALA A 94 -7.26 -4.18 8.17
CA ALA A 94 -6.45 -3.82 9.33
C ALA A 94 -5.60 -2.56 9.11
N LEU A 95 -5.16 -2.31 7.86
CA LEU A 95 -4.47 -1.09 7.49
C LEU A 95 -5.43 0.11 7.44
N ALA A 96 -6.62 -0.08 6.85
CA ALA A 96 -7.68 0.95 6.78
C ALA A 96 -8.12 1.41 8.18
N ALA A 97 -8.17 0.51 9.15
CA ALA A 97 -8.49 0.83 10.54
C ALA A 97 -7.45 1.75 11.22
N ARG A 98 -6.19 1.74 10.76
CA ARG A 98 -5.08 2.49 11.37
C ARG A 98 -4.80 3.84 10.72
N ILE A 99 -5.22 4.02 9.48
CA ILE A 99 -5.01 5.26 8.74
C ILE A 99 -6.16 6.24 8.95
N GLU A 100 -5.84 7.52 8.99
CA GLU A 100 -6.82 8.60 9.09
C GLU A 100 -7.43 8.94 7.72
N LYS A 101 -6.63 8.83 6.65
CA LYS A 101 -7.02 9.17 5.28
C LYS A 101 -6.79 8.01 4.34
N GLY A 102 -7.65 7.87 3.33
CA GLY A 102 -7.55 6.82 2.32
C GLY A 102 -8.35 5.55 2.61
N GLN A 103 -9.08 5.50 3.74
CA GLN A 103 -9.85 4.33 4.18
C GLN A 103 -10.84 3.86 3.11
N ALA A 104 -11.64 4.78 2.56
CA ALA A 104 -12.63 4.46 1.53
C ALA A 104 -11.98 3.86 0.27
N GLN A 105 -10.82 4.38 -0.14
CA GLN A 105 -10.06 3.89 -1.27
C GLN A 105 -9.43 2.52 -0.98
N THR A 106 -8.97 2.29 0.25
CA THR A 106 -8.48 0.98 0.71
C THR A 106 -9.59 -0.07 0.73
N TYR A 107 -10.80 0.26 1.21
CA TYR A 107 -11.95 -0.64 1.16
C TYR A 107 -12.45 -0.90 -0.25
N ALA A 108 -12.47 0.14 -1.10
CA ALA A 108 -12.79 -0.02 -2.52
C ALA A 108 -11.80 -0.94 -3.22
N LEU A 109 -10.50 -0.81 -2.90
CA LEU A 109 -9.46 -1.72 -3.37
C LEU A 109 -9.72 -3.14 -2.89
N ASP A 110 -9.91 -3.35 -1.59
CA ASP A 110 -10.15 -4.68 -1.00
C ASP A 110 -11.36 -5.36 -1.63
N ARG A 111 -12.49 -4.66 -1.72
CA ARG A 111 -13.69 -5.17 -2.40
C ARG A 111 -13.43 -5.50 -3.87
N SER A 112 -12.64 -4.68 -4.55
CA SER A 112 -12.33 -4.89 -5.96
C SER A 112 -11.47 -6.14 -6.21
N LEU A 113 -10.73 -6.64 -5.21
CA LEU A 113 -9.96 -7.89 -5.34
C LEU A 113 -10.87 -9.13 -5.42
N TYR A 114 -12.04 -9.07 -4.78
CA TYR A 114 -12.99 -10.20 -4.70
C TYR A 114 -14.19 -10.05 -5.63
N ALA A 115 -14.36 -8.89 -6.28
CA ALA A 115 -15.42 -8.68 -7.23
C ALA A 115 -15.18 -9.51 -8.50
N ALA A 116 -16.20 -10.30 -8.89
CA ALA A 116 -16.18 -11.08 -10.12
C ALA A 116 -16.14 -10.18 -11.39
N ASP A 117 -16.71 -8.98 -11.29
CA ASP A 117 -16.80 -8.01 -12.38
C ASP A 117 -15.77 -6.88 -12.27
N ARG A 118 -15.65 -6.08 -13.35
CA ARG A 118 -14.89 -4.81 -13.30
C ARG A 118 -15.54 -3.89 -12.26
N THR A 119 -14.82 -3.64 -11.18
CA THR A 119 -15.21 -2.67 -10.14
C THR A 119 -14.84 -1.26 -10.57
N ASP A 120 -15.60 -0.24 -10.13
CA ASP A 120 -15.30 1.20 -10.28
C ASP A 120 -14.04 1.68 -9.53
N TRP A 121 -13.18 0.75 -9.10
CA TRP A 121 -11.94 1.08 -8.43
C TRP A 121 -10.96 1.73 -9.41
N GLN A 122 -10.40 2.87 -8.99
CA GLN A 122 -9.46 3.68 -9.76
C GLN A 122 -8.17 3.87 -8.96
N GLY A 123 -7.06 3.43 -9.53
CA GLY A 123 -5.75 3.51 -8.92
C GLY A 123 -5.29 4.95 -8.66
N ASP A 124 -5.62 5.91 -9.52
CA ASP A 124 -5.29 7.33 -9.31
C ASP A 124 -5.92 7.90 -8.04
N ALA A 125 -7.18 7.54 -7.74
CA ALA A 125 -7.86 7.99 -6.53
C ALA A 125 -7.20 7.41 -5.26
N LEU A 126 -6.70 6.16 -5.34
CA LEU A 126 -5.91 5.56 -4.27
C LEU A 126 -4.57 6.29 -4.13
N TRP A 127 -3.85 6.51 -5.24
CA TRP A 127 -2.56 7.18 -5.21
C TRP A 127 -2.66 8.58 -4.62
N ASP A 128 -3.69 9.35 -4.97
CA ASP A 128 -3.84 10.71 -4.43
C ASP A 128 -3.98 10.72 -2.90
N ALA A 129 -4.66 9.72 -2.33
CA ALA A 129 -4.77 9.57 -0.88
C ALA A 129 -3.44 9.21 -0.19
N PHE A 130 -2.56 8.45 -0.86
CA PHE A 130 -1.35 7.88 -0.26
C PHE A 130 -0.03 8.48 -0.76
N ARG A 131 -0.04 9.40 -1.73
CA ARG A 131 1.17 10.06 -2.29
C ARG A 131 2.00 10.82 -1.27
N HIS A 132 1.37 11.25 -0.17
CA HIS A 132 2.02 11.93 0.95
C HIS A 132 2.44 10.97 2.07
N GLY A 133 2.30 9.66 1.86
CA GLY A 133 2.54 8.61 2.86
C GLY A 133 1.29 8.27 3.67
N LEU A 134 1.43 7.32 4.60
CA LEU A 134 0.35 6.96 5.52
C LEU A 134 0.24 8.01 6.61
N GLN A 135 -0.98 8.49 6.82
CA GLN A 135 -1.33 9.31 7.97
C GLN A 135 -1.95 8.39 9.01
N GLU A 136 -1.18 8.08 10.05
CA GLU A 136 -1.64 7.28 11.17
C GLU A 136 -2.72 8.05 11.91
N GLN A 137 -3.81 7.37 12.25
CA GLN A 137 -4.84 7.94 13.10
C GLN A 137 -4.21 8.19 14.46
N LYS A 138 -3.99 9.47 14.81
CA LYS A 138 -3.56 9.81 16.16
C LYS A 138 -4.73 9.44 17.06
N VAL A 139 -4.61 8.32 17.77
CA VAL A 139 -5.41 8.10 18.97
C VAL A 139 -5.01 9.24 19.88
N THR A 140 -5.83 10.30 19.90
CA THR A 140 -5.74 11.27 20.97
C THR A 140 -6.10 10.46 22.20
N VAL A 141 -5.07 9.93 22.86
CA VAL A 141 -5.16 9.68 24.28
C VAL A 141 -5.34 11.09 24.82
N GLN A 142 -6.60 11.53 24.82
CA GLN A 142 -7.08 12.38 25.89
C GLN A 142 -6.75 11.53 27.11
N THR A 143 -5.55 11.77 27.66
CA THR A 143 -5.34 11.72 29.10
C THR A 143 -6.43 12.63 29.60
N ARG A 144 -7.62 12.04 29.77
CA ARG A 144 -8.55 12.46 30.77
C ARG A 144 -7.67 12.33 31.99
N ASP A 145 -7.18 13.49 32.39
CA ASP A 145 -6.77 13.80 33.74
C ASP A 145 -7.97 13.42 34.61
N ASP A 146 -8.17 12.11 34.78
CA ASP A 146 -8.88 11.53 35.89
C ASP A 146 -7.91 11.75 37.05
N GLY A 147 -7.77 13.01 37.51
CA GLY A 147 -8.82 13.56 38.34
C GLY A 147 -9.16 12.70 39.55
N LEU A 148 -8.31 11.73 39.90
CA LEU A 148 -8.29 11.11 41.21
C LEU A 148 -7.77 12.18 42.17
N LYS A 149 -8.69 13.09 42.54
CA LYS A 149 -8.56 13.87 43.76
C LYS A 149 -8.20 12.89 44.87
N PRO A 150 -7.15 13.16 45.67
CA PRO A 150 -6.79 12.31 46.78
C PRO A 150 -8.02 12.11 47.68
N LEU A 151 -8.47 10.87 47.78
CA LEU A 151 -9.55 10.45 48.65
C LEU A 151 -8.98 10.39 50.07
N TYR A 152 -9.20 11.46 50.84
CA TYR A 152 -9.09 11.61 52.31
C TYR A 152 -8.06 12.62 52.85
N PRO A 153 -8.36 13.25 54.01
CA PRO A 153 -8.42 14.71 54.13
C PRO A 153 -7.57 15.23 55.30
N ASN A 154 -7.57 16.55 55.47
CA ASN A 154 -7.11 17.30 56.64
C ASN A 154 -7.05 16.52 57.98
N SER A 155 -5.97 16.71 58.74
CA SER A 155 -6.05 17.42 60.02
C SER A 155 -4.67 17.60 60.67
N LEU A 156 -4.31 18.88 60.86
CA LEU A 156 -3.43 19.47 61.89
C LEU A 156 -1.94 19.10 61.91
#